data_AF-A0A5P9Q6G2-F1
#
_entry.id   AF-A0A5P9Q6G2-F1
#
_cell.length_a   1.000
_cell.length_b   1.000
_cell.length_c   1.000
_cell.angle_alpha   90.00
_cell.angle_beta   90.00
_cell.angle_gamma   90.00
#
_symmetry.space_group_name_H-M   'P 1'
#
loop_
_entity.id
_entity.type
_entity.pdbx_description
1 polymer ?
#
loop_
_entity_poly.entity_id
_entity_poly.type
_entity_poly.pdbx_seq_one_letter_code
_entity_poly.pdbx_strand_id
1 'polypeptide(L)'
;MPALRAVWQAHLEQHDPEDCVRFGTPAPDHHHGRLLGSTVPELVEPFVRGLLVDPPGPTDIVPFTRLDGEAAGELLDVLSPSDLDGRQNDAPTLRAILEATATRPDRLDVHGYAVGPGRCDERVTAEGVHVRFDDDVRLPRRHDDGCDCERLWSYVVDELGLDDDGARRPDEIVPVYRADDERWWRLWWD
;
A
#
# COMPACT_ATOMS: atom_id res chain seq x y z
N MET A 1 -14.27 12.94 -11.26
CA MET A 1 -14.28 12.09 -10.06
C MET A 1 -14.28 13.01 -8.86
N PRO A 2 -15.13 12.78 -7.84
CA PRO A 2 -15.06 13.53 -6.59
C PRO A 2 -13.78 13.18 -5.81
N ALA A 3 -13.30 14.14 -5.03
CA ALA A 3 -12.09 13.99 -4.23
C ALA A 3 -12.25 12.87 -3.19
N LEU A 4 -11.19 12.11 -2.90
CA LEU A 4 -11.23 11.01 -1.95
C LEU A 4 -11.69 11.49 -0.56
N ARG A 5 -11.24 12.67 -0.14
CA ARG A 5 -11.70 13.34 1.08
C ARG A 5 -13.21 13.50 1.13
N ALA A 6 -13.83 13.95 0.04
CA ALA A 6 -15.27 14.17 0.00
C ALA A 6 -16.06 12.85 0.11
N VAL A 7 -15.52 11.79 -0.50
CA VAL A 7 -16.09 10.42 -0.41
C VAL A 7 -16.03 9.92 1.02
N TRP A 8 -14.87 10.01 1.65
CA TRP A 8 -14.68 9.60 3.04
C TRP A 8 -15.48 10.46 4.03
N GLN A 9 -15.62 11.76 3.78
CA GLN A 9 -16.44 12.63 4.60
C GLN A 9 -17.93 12.25 4.50
N ALA A 10 -18.45 12.07 3.29
CA ALA A 10 -19.84 11.65 3.09
C ALA A 10 -20.12 10.27 3.68
N HIS A 11 -19.11 9.40 3.73
CA HIS A 11 -19.21 8.08 4.35
C HIS A 11 -19.22 8.15 5.87
N LEU A 12 -18.33 8.95 6.47
CA LEU A 12 -18.32 9.19 7.92
C LEU A 12 -19.67 9.73 8.43
N GLU A 13 -20.32 10.61 7.66
CA GLU A 13 -21.65 11.14 7.99
C GLU A 13 -22.76 10.07 8.01
N GLN A 14 -22.54 8.90 7.39
CA GLN A 14 -23.49 7.78 7.34
C GLN A 14 -23.26 6.73 8.44
N HIS A 15 -22.14 6.80 9.16
CA HIS A 15 -21.75 5.79 10.14
C HIS A 15 -21.91 6.27 11.59
N ASP A 16 -22.32 5.35 12.46
CA ASP A 16 -22.43 5.60 13.90
C ASP A 16 -21.04 5.54 14.54
N PRO A 17 -20.53 6.62 15.16
CA PRO A 17 -19.23 6.61 15.82
C PRO A 17 -19.13 5.62 17.00
N GLU A 18 -20.24 5.02 17.45
CA GLU A 18 -20.25 3.98 18.49
C GLU A 18 -20.03 2.54 17.95
N ASP A 19 -20.03 2.32 16.62
CA ASP A 19 -19.94 0.98 16.04
C ASP A 19 -18.61 0.26 16.37
N CYS A 20 -17.54 1.02 16.65
CA CYS A 20 -16.23 0.46 17.04
C CYS A 20 -16.22 -0.23 18.40
N VAL A 21 -17.16 0.10 19.28
CA VAL A 21 -17.23 -0.50 20.63
C VAL A 21 -17.70 -1.96 20.57
N ARG A 22 -18.40 -2.37 19.50
CA ARG A 22 -18.99 -3.72 19.37
C ARG A 22 -18.00 -4.82 18.99
N PHE A 23 -16.82 -4.48 18.46
CA PHE A 23 -15.82 -5.46 17.97
C PHE A 23 -14.71 -5.80 18.99
N GLY A 24 -14.91 -5.49 20.27
CA GLY A 24 -14.21 -6.21 21.35
C GLY A 24 -12.88 -5.64 21.83
N THR A 25 -12.49 -4.42 21.43
CA THR A 25 -11.44 -3.70 22.16
C THR A 25 -11.82 -2.23 22.29
N PRO A 26 -12.11 -1.71 23.49
CA PRO A 26 -12.22 -0.29 23.70
C PRO A 26 -10.80 0.24 23.85
N ALA A 27 -10.09 0.56 22.77
CA ALA A 27 -8.98 1.49 22.94
C ALA A 27 -9.61 2.86 23.26
N PRO A 28 -9.24 3.50 24.37
CA PRO A 28 -9.87 4.74 24.84
C PRO A 28 -9.73 5.95 23.89
N ASP A 29 -8.98 5.80 22.79
CA ASP A 29 -8.63 6.87 21.85
C ASP A 29 -9.08 6.56 20.40
N HIS A 30 -10.05 5.65 20.20
CA HIS A 30 -10.60 5.36 18.87
C HIS A 30 -11.39 6.56 18.33
N HIS A 31 -10.72 7.40 17.54
CA HIS A 31 -11.31 8.51 16.82
C HIS A 31 -11.45 8.13 15.35
N HIS A 32 -12.69 8.00 14.89
CA HIS A 32 -12.98 8.04 13.46
C HIS A 32 -12.55 9.37 12.85
N GLY A 33 -12.15 9.33 11.59
CA GLY A 33 -11.71 10.50 10.85
C GLY A 33 -10.23 10.85 11.07
N ARG A 34 -9.40 9.95 11.60
CA ARG A 34 -7.98 10.23 11.82
C ARG A 34 -7.23 10.51 10.52
N LEU A 35 -7.35 9.62 9.53
CA LEU A 35 -6.76 9.83 8.21
C LEU A 35 -7.46 10.97 7.48
N LEU A 36 -8.77 11.10 7.65
CA LEU A 36 -9.52 12.25 7.12
C LEU A 36 -9.02 13.57 7.71
N GLY A 37 -8.58 13.63 8.97
CA GLY A 37 -8.02 14.82 9.61
C GLY A 37 -6.60 15.18 9.15
N SER A 38 -5.97 14.32 8.34
CA SER A 38 -4.63 14.50 7.78
C SER A 38 -4.66 14.82 6.29
N THR A 39 -3.50 14.88 5.62
CA THR A 39 -3.37 15.02 4.16
C THR A 39 -3.34 13.68 3.41
N VAL A 40 -3.47 12.54 4.10
CA VAL A 40 -3.49 11.20 3.49
C VAL A 40 -4.48 11.06 2.33
N PRO A 41 -5.72 11.58 2.38
CA PRO A 41 -6.63 11.50 1.24
C PRO A 41 -6.04 12.10 -0.04
N GLU A 42 -5.40 13.27 0.06
CA GLU A 42 -4.77 13.95 -1.08
C GLU A 42 -3.54 13.21 -1.60
N LEU A 43 -2.76 12.61 -0.71
CA LEU A 43 -1.56 11.85 -1.07
C LEU A 43 -1.89 10.54 -1.80
N VAL A 44 -2.97 9.87 -1.42
CA VAL A 44 -3.36 8.57 -1.99
C VAL A 44 -4.24 8.72 -3.24
N GLU A 45 -5.09 9.76 -3.30
CA GLU A 45 -6.08 9.96 -4.37
C GLU A 45 -5.52 9.82 -5.80
N PRO A 46 -4.35 10.40 -6.15
CA PRO A 46 -3.79 10.29 -7.50
C PRO A 46 -3.53 8.84 -7.95
N PHE A 47 -3.36 7.93 -7.00
CA PHE A 47 -3.00 6.53 -7.22
C PHE A 47 -4.19 5.57 -7.12
N VAL A 48 -5.37 6.06 -6.70
CA VAL A 48 -6.58 5.25 -6.57
C VAL A 48 -7.04 4.78 -7.95
N ARG A 49 -7.34 3.47 -8.06
CA ARG A 49 -7.83 2.87 -9.31
C ARG A 49 -9.33 2.63 -9.27
N GLY A 50 -10.04 3.14 -10.27
CA GLY A 50 -11.30 2.57 -10.76
C GLY A 50 -12.50 2.53 -9.80
N LEU A 51 -12.39 3.06 -8.58
CA LEU A 51 -13.43 2.97 -7.55
C LEU A 51 -14.14 4.28 -7.25
N LEU A 52 -13.61 5.40 -7.72
CA LEU A 52 -14.35 6.66 -7.73
C LEU A 52 -15.23 6.68 -8.99
N VAL A 53 -16.21 5.77 -9.03
CA VAL A 53 -17.36 5.87 -9.94
C VAL A 53 -18.11 7.18 -9.67
N ASP A 54 -18.80 7.71 -10.67
CA ASP A 54 -19.62 8.92 -10.53
C ASP A 54 -21.11 8.53 -10.59
N PRO A 55 -21.90 8.73 -9.51
CA PRO A 55 -21.48 9.20 -8.21
C PRO A 55 -20.72 8.12 -7.42
N PRO A 56 -19.82 8.51 -6.51
CA PRO A 56 -19.04 7.57 -5.71
C PRO A 56 -20.00 6.86 -4.76
N GLY A 57 -19.97 5.53 -4.78
CA GLY A 57 -20.56 4.77 -3.70
C GLY A 57 -19.72 4.95 -2.43
N PRO A 58 -20.34 4.96 -1.24
CA PRO A 58 -19.61 4.86 0.01
C PRO A 58 -18.71 3.61 0.01
N THR A 59 -17.40 3.80 0.14
CA THR A 59 -16.43 2.71 0.36
C THR A 59 -15.39 3.13 1.38
N ASP A 60 -15.16 2.25 2.36
CA ASP A 60 -14.06 2.41 3.30
C ASP A 60 -12.73 1.96 2.71
N ILE A 61 -12.71 1.06 1.74
CA ILE A 61 -11.46 0.52 1.21
C ILE A 61 -11.25 1.07 -0.20
N VAL A 62 -10.14 1.77 -0.38
CA VAL A 62 -9.71 2.32 -1.67
C VAL A 62 -8.35 1.75 -2.04
N PRO A 63 -8.28 0.76 -2.95
CA PRO A 63 -7.04 0.32 -3.55
C PRO A 63 -6.36 1.45 -4.33
N PHE A 64 -5.07 1.54 -4.16
CA PHE A 64 -4.16 2.39 -4.90
C PHE A 64 -3.07 1.55 -5.56
N THR A 65 -2.48 2.08 -6.61
CA THR A 65 -1.37 1.41 -7.29
C THR A 65 -0.43 2.42 -7.91
N ARG A 66 0.85 2.07 -7.95
CA ARG A 66 1.93 2.92 -8.44
C ARG A 66 2.09 4.20 -7.62
N LEU A 67 1.88 4.12 -6.31
CA LEU A 67 2.23 5.19 -5.38
C LEU A 67 3.74 5.41 -5.44
N ASP A 68 4.15 6.61 -5.83
CA ASP A 68 5.53 6.95 -6.17
C ASP A 68 6.35 7.41 -4.96
N GLY A 69 7.63 7.70 -5.19
CA GLY A 69 8.55 8.11 -4.15
C GLY A 69 8.24 9.45 -3.49
N GLU A 70 7.61 10.38 -4.21
CA GLU A 70 7.23 11.69 -3.66
C GLU A 70 6.11 11.50 -2.64
N ALA A 71 5.02 10.83 -3.04
CA ALA A 71 3.93 10.51 -2.14
C ALA A 71 4.37 9.60 -0.98
N ALA A 72 5.31 8.67 -1.22
CA ALA A 72 5.85 7.82 -0.16
C ALA A 72 6.60 8.62 0.90
N GLY A 73 7.42 9.59 0.49
CA GLY A 73 8.10 10.52 1.39
C GLY A 73 7.13 11.34 2.23
N GLU A 74 6.10 11.91 1.60
CA GLU A 74 5.09 12.68 2.33
C GLU A 74 4.25 11.83 3.30
N LEU A 75 3.96 10.57 2.94
CA LEU A 75 3.28 9.64 3.83
C LEU A 75 4.12 9.30 5.07
N LEU A 76 5.46 9.19 4.95
CA LEU A 76 6.34 8.98 6.10
C LEU A 76 6.26 10.13 7.12
N ASP A 77 6.06 11.36 6.65
CA ASP A 77 5.97 12.55 7.51
C ASP A 77 4.61 12.70 8.21
N VAL A 78 3.54 12.17 7.60
CA VAL A 78 2.15 12.37 8.07
C VAL A 78 1.62 11.20 8.88
N LEU A 79 2.05 9.98 8.58
CA LEU A 79 1.58 8.78 9.27
C LEU A 79 2.19 8.67 10.68
N SER A 80 1.41 8.13 11.61
CA SER A 80 1.90 7.91 12.98
C SER A 80 2.91 6.76 13.02
N PRO A 81 3.78 6.68 14.04
CA PRO A 81 4.66 5.53 14.21
C PRO A 81 3.92 4.19 14.19
N SER A 82 2.73 4.13 14.82
CA SER A 82 1.91 2.91 14.83
C SER A 82 1.36 2.51 13.46
N ASP A 83 1.13 3.46 12.55
CA ASP A 83 0.75 3.14 11.16
C ASP A 83 1.94 2.56 10.41
N LEU A 84 3.09 3.20 10.57
CA LEU A 84 4.33 2.89 9.88
C LEU A 84 4.90 1.53 10.28
N ASP A 85 4.68 1.10 11.52
CA ASP A 85 5.09 -0.21 12.03
C ASP A 85 4.14 -1.35 11.57
N GLY A 86 3.00 -1.01 10.94
CA GLY A 86 2.08 -1.97 10.35
C GLY A 86 2.72 -2.74 9.19
N ARG A 87 2.29 -3.99 9.00
CA ARG A 87 2.70 -4.83 7.87
C ARG A 87 1.52 -5.64 7.34
N GLN A 88 1.51 -5.91 6.04
CA GLN A 88 0.61 -6.88 5.43
C GLN A 88 1.23 -8.28 5.61
N ASN A 89 0.69 -9.08 6.52
CA ASN A 89 1.18 -10.44 6.80
C ASN A 89 2.69 -10.49 7.09
N ASP A 90 3.44 -11.30 6.34
CA ASP A 90 4.90 -11.43 6.43
C ASP A 90 5.66 -10.42 5.53
N ALA A 91 5.02 -9.35 5.06
CA ALA A 91 5.68 -8.27 4.33
C ALA A 91 6.63 -7.45 5.22
N PRO A 92 7.57 -6.68 4.62
CA PRO A 92 8.23 -5.59 5.32
C PRO A 92 7.23 -4.60 5.93
N THR A 93 7.65 -3.87 6.97
CA THR A 93 6.85 -2.76 7.52
C THR A 93 6.49 -1.73 6.44
N LEU A 94 5.35 -1.06 6.63
CA LEU A 94 4.96 0.07 5.79
C LEU A 94 6.08 1.12 5.75
N ARG A 95 6.73 1.37 6.89
CA ARG A 95 7.91 2.23 6.98
C ARG A 95 8.98 1.84 5.96
N ALA A 96 9.45 0.59 6.01
CA ALA A 96 10.52 0.12 5.13
C ALA A 96 10.14 0.24 3.65
N ILE A 97 8.88 -0.09 3.31
CA ILE A 97 8.36 0.06 1.94
C ILE A 97 8.38 1.51 1.48
N LEU A 98 7.86 2.44 2.29
CA LEU A 98 7.82 3.85 1.91
C LEU A 98 9.23 4.46 1.84
N GLU A 99 10.13 4.12 2.77
CA GLU A 99 11.53 4.59 2.78
C GLU A 99 12.28 4.10 1.53
N ALA A 100 12.13 2.82 1.17
CA ALA A 100 12.71 2.26 -0.05
C ALA A 100 12.15 2.93 -1.30
N THR A 101 10.83 3.16 -1.37
CA THR A 101 10.18 3.82 -2.52
C THR A 101 10.60 5.28 -2.67
N ALA A 102 10.68 6.03 -1.56
CA ALA A 102 11.18 7.41 -1.56
C ALA A 102 12.65 7.50 -2.00
N THR A 103 13.46 6.50 -1.63
CA THR A 103 14.90 6.46 -1.97
C THR A 103 15.15 5.98 -3.40
N ARG A 104 14.31 5.08 -3.94
CA ARG A 104 14.49 4.42 -5.25
C ARG A 104 13.25 4.58 -6.16
N PRO A 105 12.78 5.81 -6.43
CA PRO A 105 11.54 6.06 -7.17
C PRO A 105 11.55 5.58 -8.62
N ASP A 106 12.73 5.38 -9.22
CA ASP A 106 12.90 4.88 -10.58
C ASP A 106 12.99 3.33 -10.66
N ARG A 107 12.90 2.65 -9.52
CA ARG A 107 12.97 1.19 -9.40
C ARG A 107 11.84 0.57 -8.61
N LEU A 108 11.12 1.36 -7.82
CA LEU A 108 10.11 0.86 -6.89
C LEU A 108 8.89 1.79 -6.88
N ASP A 109 7.69 1.22 -6.89
CA ASP A 109 6.47 1.91 -6.46
C ASP A 109 5.55 0.95 -5.70
N VAL A 110 4.59 1.51 -4.97
CA VAL A 110 3.76 0.75 -4.02
C VAL A 110 2.37 0.48 -4.59
N HIS A 111 1.82 -0.68 -4.27
CA HIS A 111 0.40 -0.97 -4.42
C HIS A 111 -0.20 -1.51 -3.12
N GLY A 112 -1.48 -1.24 -2.91
CA GLY A 112 -2.18 -1.62 -1.70
C GLY A 112 -3.50 -0.90 -1.58
N TYR A 113 -3.92 -0.58 -0.36
CA TYR A 113 -5.20 0.08 -0.09
C TYR A 113 -5.13 1.03 1.10
N ALA A 114 -5.99 2.04 1.09
CA ALA A 114 -6.28 2.85 2.27
C ALA A 114 -7.68 2.49 2.81
N VAL A 115 -7.80 2.47 4.14
CA VAL A 115 -9.03 2.25 4.89
C VAL A 115 -9.48 3.59 5.48
N GLY A 116 -10.62 4.08 5.02
CA GLY A 116 -11.24 5.32 5.41
C GLY A 116 -12.04 5.25 6.71
N PRO A 117 -12.66 6.39 7.09
CA PRO A 117 -13.12 6.65 8.45
C PRO A 117 -14.46 6.00 8.82
N GLY A 118 -15.15 5.29 7.91
CA GLY A 118 -16.31 4.48 8.30
C GLY A 118 -15.91 3.21 9.05
N ARG A 119 -14.61 2.89 9.09
CA ARG A 119 -14.05 1.79 9.88
C ARG A 119 -13.17 2.28 11.02
N CYS A 120 -13.05 1.42 12.03
CA CYS A 120 -12.26 1.65 13.24
C CYS A 120 -10.75 1.48 13.05
N ASP A 121 -10.38 0.74 11.99
CA ASP A 121 -9.03 0.34 11.65
C ASP A 121 -8.51 1.14 10.45
N GLU A 122 -8.78 2.47 10.47
CA GLU A 122 -8.22 3.43 9.51
C GLU A 122 -6.72 3.21 9.37
N ARG A 123 -6.26 2.93 8.15
CA ARG A 123 -4.85 2.65 7.86
C ARG A 123 -4.53 2.86 6.39
N VAL A 124 -3.25 3.03 6.11
CA VAL A 124 -2.68 2.81 4.78
C VAL A 124 -1.94 1.46 4.85
N THR A 125 -2.20 0.59 3.89
CA THR A 125 -1.53 -0.71 3.80
C THR A 125 -0.84 -0.83 2.46
N ALA A 126 0.45 -1.18 2.47
CA ALA A 126 1.14 -1.69 1.31
C ALA A 126 0.91 -3.22 1.22
N GLU A 127 0.16 -3.66 0.21
CA GLU A 127 0.01 -5.09 -0.08
C GLU A 127 1.19 -5.63 -0.88
N GLY A 128 1.91 -4.73 -1.55
CA GLY A 128 3.24 -5.01 -2.05
C GLY A 128 3.79 -3.89 -2.93
N VAL A 129 4.72 -4.26 -3.80
CA VAL A 129 5.50 -3.31 -4.59
C VAL A 129 5.59 -3.75 -6.05
N HIS A 130 5.78 -2.80 -6.95
CA HIS A 130 6.30 -3.08 -8.28
C HIS A 130 7.79 -2.77 -8.32
N VAL A 131 8.57 -3.72 -8.80
CA VAL A 131 10.02 -3.64 -8.89
C VAL A 131 10.45 -3.62 -10.34
N ARG A 132 11.31 -2.67 -10.71
CA ARG A 132 12.07 -2.75 -11.96
C ARG A 132 13.33 -3.55 -11.72
N PHE A 133 13.46 -4.64 -12.46
CA PHE A 133 14.63 -5.51 -12.42
C PHE A 133 15.13 -5.74 -13.84
N ASP A 134 16.29 -5.15 -14.12
CA ASP A 134 16.85 -5.05 -15.48
C ASP A 134 17.58 -6.34 -15.90
N ASP A 135 17.90 -7.21 -14.94
CA ASP A 135 18.53 -8.50 -15.20
C ASP A 135 17.59 -9.46 -15.94
N ASP A 136 18.18 -10.30 -16.80
CA ASP A 136 17.45 -11.42 -17.38
C ASP A 136 17.24 -12.51 -16.33
N VAL A 137 15.98 -12.85 -16.11
CA VAL A 137 15.51 -13.80 -15.10
C VAL A 137 14.41 -14.69 -15.62
N ARG A 138 14.46 -15.95 -15.22
CA ARG A 138 13.43 -16.95 -15.45
C ARG A 138 12.41 -16.91 -14.32
N LEU A 139 11.38 -16.10 -14.50
CA LEU A 139 10.25 -15.98 -13.58
C LEU A 139 8.94 -16.29 -14.34
N PRO A 140 8.58 -17.58 -14.47
CA PRO A 140 7.34 -17.98 -15.11
C PRO A 140 6.13 -17.52 -14.28
N ARG A 141 4.95 -17.40 -14.91
CA ARG A 141 3.70 -17.10 -14.18
C ARG A 141 3.36 -18.13 -13.10
N ARG A 142 3.82 -19.36 -13.27
CA ARG A 142 3.73 -20.43 -12.27
C ARG A 142 5.15 -20.85 -11.92
N HIS A 143 5.57 -20.50 -10.70
CA HIS A 143 6.91 -20.74 -10.20
C HIS A 143 7.20 -22.24 -10.04
N ASP A 144 8.46 -22.59 -10.28
CA ASP A 144 9.01 -23.94 -10.15
C ASP A 144 10.42 -23.86 -9.52
N ASP A 145 11.02 -25.01 -9.19
CA ASP A 145 12.31 -25.06 -8.49
C ASP A 145 13.48 -24.42 -9.25
N GLY A 146 13.33 -24.14 -10.55
CA GLY A 146 14.35 -23.50 -11.37
C GLY A 146 14.08 -22.02 -11.64
N CYS A 147 13.16 -21.38 -10.91
CA CYS A 147 12.87 -19.96 -11.09
C CYS A 147 13.84 -19.06 -10.31
N ASP A 148 14.05 -17.84 -10.79
CA ASP A 148 14.96 -16.85 -10.21
C ASP A 148 14.30 -16.00 -9.10
N CYS A 149 13.30 -16.54 -8.38
CA CYS A 149 12.56 -15.81 -7.34
C CYS A 149 13.48 -15.29 -6.22
N GLU A 150 14.39 -16.14 -5.76
CA GLU A 150 15.34 -15.77 -4.70
C GLU A 150 16.34 -14.70 -5.18
N ARG A 151 16.72 -14.72 -6.47
CA ARG A 151 17.61 -13.71 -7.04
C ARG A 151 16.92 -12.35 -7.10
N LEU A 152 15.68 -12.29 -7.59
CA LEU A 152 14.90 -11.05 -7.58
C LEU A 152 14.69 -10.56 -6.15
N TRP A 153 14.36 -11.46 -5.21
CA TRP A 153 14.16 -11.08 -3.82
C TRP A 153 15.42 -10.55 -3.15
N SER A 154 16.57 -11.19 -3.37
CA SER A 154 17.86 -10.70 -2.87
C SER A 154 18.16 -9.29 -3.40
N TYR A 155 17.91 -9.03 -4.69
CA TYR A 155 18.01 -7.67 -5.23
C TYR A 155 17.07 -6.67 -4.52
N VAL A 156 15.84 -7.07 -4.22
CA VAL A 156 14.89 -6.20 -3.52
C VAL A 156 15.36 -5.87 -2.10
N VAL A 157 15.87 -6.85 -1.36
CA VAL A 157 16.40 -6.65 -0.01
C VAL A 157 17.70 -5.85 -0.05
N ASP A 158 18.71 -6.37 -0.73
CA ASP A 158 20.09 -5.87 -0.67
C ASP A 158 20.27 -4.55 -1.42
N GLU A 159 19.64 -4.43 -2.60
CA GLU A 159 19.85 -3.28 -3.48
C GLU A 159 18.76 -2.24 -3.35
N LEU A 160 17.51 -2.61 -3.06
CA LEU A 160 16.42 -1.63 -2.89
C LEU A 160 16.16 -1.24 -1.43
N GLY A 161 16.80 -1.92 -0.48
CA GLY A 161 16.75 -1.56 0.94
C GLY A 161 15.49 -2.06 1.66
N LEU A 162 14.87 -3.13 1.17
CA LEU A 162 13.74 -3.80 1.86
C LEU A 162 14.22 -4.88 2.83
N ASP A 163 15.27 -4.56 3.59
CA ASP A 163 15.82 -5.41 4.66
C ASP A 163 15.12 -5.06 5.99
N ASP A 164 13.93 -5.64 6.19
CA ASP A 164 13.15 -5.50 7.42
C ASP A 164 13.12 -6.83 8.19
N ASP A 165 13.45 -6.78 9.47
CA ASP A 165 13.49 -7.97 10.33
C ASP A 165 12.12 -8.69 10.32
N GLY A 166 12.16 -9.97 9.97
CA GLY A 166 10.97 -10.83 9.91
C GLY A 166 10.19 -10.77 8.60
N ALA A 167 10.57 -9.91 7.65
CA ALA A 167 10.01 -9.95 6.30
C ALA A 167 10.38 -11.25 5.59
N ARG A 168 9.43 -11.79 4.81
CA ARG A 168 9.64 -12.97 3.96
C ARG A 168 9.50 -12.59 2.49
N ARG A 169 10.04 -13.45 1.63
CA ARG A 169 9.81 -13.35 0.18
C ARG A 169 8.30 -13.31 -0.10
N PRO A 170 7.83 -12.46 -1.03
CA PRO A 170 6.42 -12.39 -1.42
C PRO A 170 5.89 -13.75 -1.91
N ASP A 171 4.61 -14.00 -1.62
CA ASP A 171 3.87 -15.18 -2.04
C ASP A 171 3.69 -15.22 -3.56
N GLU A 172 3.48 -14.05 -4.17
CA GLU A 172 3.30 -13.90 -5.62
C GLU A 172 4.33 -12.93 -6.22
N ILE A 173 4.96 -13.39 -7.31
CA ILE A 173 5.83 -12.59 -8.17
C ILE A 173 5.32 -12.76 -9.60
N VAL A 174 4.77 -11.70 -10.20
CA VAL A 174 4.23 -11.75 -11.57
C VAL A 174 4.73 -10.60 -12.43
N PRO A 175 4.97 -10.81 -13.74
CA PRO A 175 5.38 -9.73 -14.61
C PRO A 175 4.20 -8.79 -14.86
N VAL A 176 4.46 -7.50 -14.77
CA VAL A 176 3.55 -6.43 -15.20
C VAL A 176 4.27 -5.57 -16.23
N TYR A 177 3.53 -5.03 -17.19
CA TYR A 177 4.10 -4.26 -18.28
C TYR A 177 3.56 -2.83 -18.23
N ARG A 178 4.46 -1.86 -18.36
CA ARG A 178 4.13 -0.44 -18.44
C ARG A 178 4.11 0.01 -19.91
N ALA A 179 4.09 1.33 -20.13
CA ALA A 179 4.21 1.88 -21.47
C ALA A 179 5.46 1.32 -22.18
N ASP A 180 5.38 1.20 -23.50
CA ASP A 180 6.48 0.72 -24.36
C ASP A 180 7.00 -0.68 -23.98
N ASP A 181 6.11 -1.55 -23.47
CA ASP A 181 6.41 -2.91 -23.01
C ASP A 181 7.53 -2.97 -21.94
N GLU A 182 7.75 -1.89 -21.20
CA GLU A 182 8.71 -1.88 -20.10
C GLU A 182 8.26 -2.86 -19.01
N ARG A 183 9.10 -3.88 -18.77
CA ARG A 183 8.80 -4.97 -17.84
C ARG A 183 9.14 -4.57 -16.40
N TRP A 184 8.17 -4.77 -15.53
CA TRP A 184 8.28 -4.68 -14.09
C TRP A 184 7.76 -5.97 -13.45
N TRP A 185 8.02 -6.15 -12.16
CA TRP A 185 7.53 -7.29 -11.38
C TRP A 185 6.62 -6.81 -10.27
N ARG A 186 5.38 -7.30 -10.22
CA ARG A 186 4.50 -7.12 -9.07
C ARG A 186 4.86 -8.19 -8.04
N LEU A 187 5.23 -7.73 -6.85
CA LEU A 187 5.42 -8.54 -5.66
C LEU A 187 4.20 -8.32 -4.76
N TRP A 188 3.67 -9.40 -4.18
CA TRP A 188 2.48 -9.36 -3.32
C TRP A 188 2.59 -10.36 -2.18
N TRP A 189 2.11 -9.96 -1.01
CA TRP A 189 2.06 -10.74 0.23
C TRP A 189 0.61 -11.01 0.64
N ASP A 190 0.25 -12.29 0.84
CA ASP A 190 -1.11 -12.77 1.16
C ASP A 190 -1.27 -13.28 2.60
#